data_AF-A0A0R3R9E3-F1
#
_entry.id   AF-A0A0R3R9E3-F1
#
_cell.length_a   1.000
_cell.length_b   1.000
_cell.length_c   1.000
_cell.angle_alpha   90.00
_cell.angle_beta   90.00
_cell.angle_gamma   90.00
#
_symmetry.space_group_name_H-M   'P 1'
#
loop_
_entity.id
_entity.type
_entity.pdbx_description
1 polymer ?
#
loop_
_entity_poly.entity_id
_entity_poly.type
_entity_poly.pdbx_seq_one_letter_code
_entity_poly.pdbx_strand_id
1 'polypeptide(L)'
;MNPDTNYIRLRGLPFAAKEQDVRDFLQECYVELDDQEAVKEAQKLDRNEINGRYIEVFSVSDAELLMMIRHGVIKSSGGGDADSRYASNFVVRLRGLPYSATIDDIKEFFS
;
A
#
# COMPACT_ATOMS: atom_id res chain seq x y z
N MET A 1 -20.74 -13.70 -10.47
CA MET A 1 -20.07 -12.41 -10.79
C MET A 1 -19.64 -12.49 -12.25
N ASN A 2 -19.94 -11.47 -13.04
CA ASN A 2 -19.56 -11.44 -14.46
C ASN A 2 -18.06 -11.08 -14.54
N PRO A 3 -17.19 -11.93 -15.11
CA PRO A 3 -15.75 -11.70 -15.12
C PRO A 3 -15.29 -10.53 -16.03
N ASP A 4 -16.18 -9.95 -16.84
CA ASP A 4 -15.84 -8.94 -17.86
C ASP A 4 -16.11 -7.47 -17.46
N THR A 5 -16.48 -7.19 -16.21
CA THR A 5 -16.77 -5.81 -15.78
C THR A 5 -15.61 -5.21 -14.98
N ASN A 6 -14.89 -4.25 -15.59
CA ASN A 6 -13.85 -3.42 -14.98
C ASN A 6 -14.40 -2.33 -14.02
N TYR A 7 -15.60 -2.52 -13.48
CA TYR A 7 -16.28 -1.53 -12.65
C TYR A 7 -16.75 -2.16 -11.33
N ILE A 8 -16.50 -1.45 -10.23
CA ILE A 8 -17.03 -1.77 -8.91
C ILE A 8 -18.05 -0.71 -8.49
N ARG A 9 -19.11 -1.11 -7.78
CA ARG A 9 -20.09 -0.17 -7.21
C ARG A 9 -19.76 0.08 -5.74
N LEU A 10 -19.32 1.29 -5.43
CA LEU A 10 -19.19 1.76 -4.05
C LEU A 10 -20.56 2.19 -3.52
N ARG A 11 -20.83 1.91 -2.23
CA ARG A 11 -22.04 2.35 -1.51
C ARG A 11 -21.64 3.02 -0.21
N GLY A 12 -22.45 3.96 0.27
CA GLY A 12 -22.22 4.62 1.56
C GLY A 12 -21.23 5.80 1.52
N LEU A 13 -20.89 6.30 0.34
CA LEU A 13 -20.13 7.54 0.22
C LEU A 13 -20.95 8.73 0.75
N PRO A 14 -20.34 9.69 1.47
CA PRO A 14 -21.00 10.94 1.82
C PRO A 14 -21.57 11.64 0.58
N PHE A 15 -22.72 12.31 0.72
CA PHE A 15 -23.34 13.04 -0.40
C PHE A 15 -22.43 14.12 -1.02
N ALA A 16 -21.48 14.65 -0.25
CA ALA A 16 -20.53 15.66 -0.69
C ALA A 16 -19.21 15.08 -1.24
N ALA A 17 -19.05 13.75 -1.26
CA ALA A 17 -17.83 13.11 -1.73
C ALA A 17 -17.59 13.40 -3.22
N LYS A 18 -16.37 13.82 -3.53
CA LYS A 18 -15.87 14.08 -4.87
C LYS A 18 -15.12 12.86 -5.39
N GLU A 19 -14.86 12.85 -6.70
CA GLU A 19 -14.03 11.82 -7.32
C GLU A 19 -12.68 11.67 -6.62
N GLN A 20 -12.08 12.79 -6.19
CA GLN A 20 -10.81 12.79 -5.47
C GLN A 20 -10.91 12.01 -4.15
N ASP A 21 -11.99 12.17 -3.39
CA ASP A 21 -12.17 11.44 -2.13
C ASP A 21 -12.25 9.93 -2.36
N VAL A 22 -12.86 9.51 -3.48
CA VAL A 22 -12.95 8.10 -3.87
C VAL A 22 -11.58 7.57 -4.30
N ARG A 23 -10.83 8.34 -5.08
CA ARG A 23 -9.47 7.98 -5.49
C ARG A 23 -8.56 7.85 -4.27
N ASP A 24 -8.54 8.83 -3.39
CA ASP A 24 -7.72 8.81 -2.17
C ASP A 24 -8.11 7.63 -1.26
N PHE A 25 -9.41 7.31 -1.17
CA PHE A 25 -9.89 6.17 -0.37
C PHE A 25 -9.45 4.81 -0.93
N LEU A 26 -9.36 4.67 -2.25
CA LEU A 26 -8.94 3.44 -2.92
C LEU A 26 -7.44 3.41 -3.23
N GLN A 27 -6.74 4.52 -3.01
CA GLN A 27 -5.31 4.60 -3.29
C GLN A 27 -4.53 3.86 -2.22
N GLU A 28 -3.74 2.89 -2.69
CA GLU A 28 -2.84 2.10 -1.88
C GLU A 28 -1.43 2.19 -2.48
N CYS A 29 -0.43 2.21 -1.61
CA CYS A 29 0.98 2.17 -1.98
C CYS A 29 1.69 1.12 -1.16
N TYR A 30 2.60 0.36 -1.78
CA TYR A 30 3.41 -0.64 -1.11
C TYR A 30 4.85 -0.14 -1.01
N VAL A 31 5.41 -0.20 0.19
CA VAL A 31 6.77 0.25 0.49
C VAL A 31 7.56 -0.94 1.01
N GLU A 32 8.62 -1.28 0.29
CA GLU A 32 9.61 -2.28 0.71
C GLU A 32 10.61 -1.59 1.65
N LEU A 33 10.93 -2.28 2.74
CA LEU A 33 11.78 -1.85 3.84
C LEU A 33 12.95 -2.84 4.00
N ASP A 34 13.97 -2.41 4.73
CA ASP A 34 15.21 -3.18 4.85
C ASP A 34 15.09 -4.38 5.80
N ASP A 35 14.31 -4.25 6.88
CA ASP A 35 14.18 -5.28 7.91
C ASP A 35 12.85 -5.24 8.69
N GLN A 36 12.69 -6.21 9.60
CA GLN A 36 11.52 -6.36 10.44
C GLN A 36 11.39 -5.25 11.51
N GLU A 37 12.49 -4.60 11.89
CA GLU A 37 12.47 -3.47 12.84
C GLU A 37 11.93 -2.23 12.13
N ALA A 38 12.36 -1.96 10.89
CA ALA A 38 11.83 -0.91 10.04
C ALA A 38 10.32 -1.05 9.82
N VAL A 39 9.79 -2.27 9.66
CA VAL A 39 8.33 -2.50 9.62
C VAL A 39 7.65 -2.06 10.91
N LYS A 40 8.23 -2.35 12.07
CA LYS A 40 7.67 -1.95 13.37
C LYS A 40 7.72 -0.44 13.56
N GLU A 41 8.79 0.23 13.13
CA GLU A 41 8.89 1.69 13.16
C GLU A 41 7.87 2.32 12.21
N ALA A 42 7.75 1.80 10.98
CA ALA A 42 6.74 2.22 10.01
C ALA A 42 5.32 2.14 10.57
N GLN A 43 4.98 1.07 11.28
CA GLN A 43 3.66 0.92 11.92
C GLN A 43 3.37 1.98 12.99
N LYS A 44 4.38 2.59 13.61
CA LYS A 44 4.17 3.69 14.58
C LYS A 44 3.74 4.98 13.90
N LEU A 45 3.92 5.10 12.59
CA LEU A 45 3.47 6.24 11.80
C LEU A 45 1.99 6.14 11.40
N ASP A 46 1.28 5.09 11.82
CA ASP A 46 -0.16 4.98 11.58
C ASP A 46 -0.90 6.22 12.13
N ARG A 47 -1.72 6.83 11.25
CA ARG A 47 -2.46 8.08 11.49
C ARG A 47 -1.60 9.34 11.59
N ASN A 48 -0.32 9.30 11.22
CA ASN A 48 0.40 10.51 10.90
C ASN A 48 -0.09 11.07 9.56
N GLU A 49 0.27 12.32 9.27
CA GLU A 49 -0.22 13.03 8.09
C GLU A 49 0.86 13.20 7.03
N ILE A 50 0.48 13.01 5.76
CA ILE A 50 1.23 13.52 4.60
C ILE A 50 0.36 14.60 3.96
N ASN A 51 0.88 15.83 3.87
CA ASN A 51 0.18 16.98 3.27
C ASN A 51 -1.27 17.16 3.76
N GLY A 52 -1.51 16.98 5.07
CA GLY A 52 -2.83 17.15 5.70
C GLY A 52 -3.78 15.97 5.54
N ARG A 53 -3.30 14.80 5.08
CA ARG A 53 -4.08 13.56 4.96
C ARG A 53 -3.52 12.50 5.89
N TYR A 54 -4.39 11.96 6.75
CA TYR A 54 -4.04 10.81 7.59
C TYR A 54 -3.69 9.61 6.73
N ILE A 55 -2.54 9.01 7.04
CA ILE A 55 -2.04 7.81 6.38
C ILE A 55 -2.28 6.62 7.29
N GLU A 56 -2.96 5.61 6.77
CA GLU A 56 -3.07 4.32 7.45
C GLU A 56 -1.88 3.45 7.03
N VAL A 57 -1.20 2.83 8.01
CA VAL A 57 -0.03 1.97 7.76
C VAL A 57 -0.35 0.54 8.22
N PHE A 58 -0.34 -0.40 7.28
CA PHE A 58 -0.64 -1.81 7.54
C PHE A 58 0.58 -2.69 7.26
N SER A 59 0.80 -3.71 8.10
CA SER A 59 1.68 -4.83 7.71
C SER A 59 1.01 -5.66 6.61
N VAL A 60 1.81 -6.12 5.66
CA VAL A 60 1.37 -7.06 4.63
C VAL A 60 1.54 -8.49 5.13
N SER A 61 0.52 -9.33 4.97
CA SER A 61 0.64 -10.76 5.28
C SER A 61 1.36 -11.54 4.18
N ASP A 62 1.98 -12.68 4.52
CA ASP A 62 2.65 -13.54 3.53
C ASP A 62 1.73 -13.94 2.36
N ALA A 63 0.46 -14.21 2.65
CA ALA A 63 -0.53 -14.56 1.62
C ALA A 63 -0.82 -13.40 0.66
N GLU A 64 -0.89 -12.18 1.18
CA GLU A 64 -1.10 -10.95 0.42
C GLU A 64 0.15 -10.61 -0.41
N LEU A 65 1.34 -10.68 0.18
CA LEU A 65 2.62 -10.52 -0.52
C LEU A 65 2.77 -11.52 -1.67
N LEU A 66 2.41 -12.79 -1.43
CA LEU A 66 2.44 -13.84 -2.44
C LEU A 66 1.46 -13.56 -3.59
N MET A 67 0.29 -13.00 -3.28
CA MET A 67 -0.65 -12.54 -4.30
C MET A 67 -0.06 -11.39 -5.13
N MET A 68 0.59 -10.41 -4.50
CA MET A 68 1.23 -9.28 -5.18
C MET A 68 2.34 -9.72 -6.12
N ILE A 69 3.18 -10.65 -5.69
CA ILE A 69 4.24 -11.22 -6.54
C ILE A 69 3.64 -11.95 -7.74
N ARG A 70 2.62 -12.79 -7.53
CA ARG A 70 1.95 -13.54 -8.61
C ARG A 70 1.31 -12.63 -9.66
N HIS A 71 0.78 -11.49 -9.23
CA HIS A 71 0.12 -10.51 -10.10
C HIS A 71 1.07 -9.41 -10.60
N GLY A 72 2.36 -9.47 -10.28
CA GLY A 72 3.37 -8.54 -10.77
C GLY A 72 3.30 -7.13 -10.16
N VAL A 73 2.63 -6.98 -9.01
CA VAL A 73 2.53 -5.71 -8.26
C VAL A 73 3.88 -5.36 -7.62
N ILE A 74 4.56 -6.37 -7.05
CA ILE A 74 5.90 -6.26 -6.48
C ILE A 74 6.81 -7.20 -7.25
N LYS A 75 7.98 -6.70 -7.65
CA LYS A 75 9.00 -7.53 -8.31
C LYS A 75 9.67 -8.40 -7.26
N SER A 76 9.79 -9.70 -7.52
CA SER A 76 10.61 -10.55 -6.66
C SER A 76 12.08 -10.14 -6.82
N SER A 77 12.71 -9.80 -5.70
CA SER A 77 14.12 -9.45 -5.58
C SER A 77 15.06 -10.68 -5.59
N GLY A 78 14.50 -11.90 -5.71
CA GLY A 78 15.26 -13.17 -5.73
C GLY A 78 15.32 -13.83 -7.10
N GLY A 79 16.52 -14.10 -7.60
CA GLY A 79 16.75 -14.86 -8.81
C GLY A 79 16.27 -16.32 -8.67
N GLY A 80 15.42 -16.77 -9.61
CA GLY A 80 15.15 -18.17 -9.93
C GLY A 80 14.36 -18.98 -8.90
N ASP A 81 14.74 -18.98 -7.63
CA ASP A 81 14.18 -19.86 -6.61
C ASP A 81 12.87 -19.32 -6.05
N ALA A 82 11.81 -20.14 -6.05
CA ALA A 82 10.49 -19.76 -5.56
C ALA A 82 10.46 -19.53 -4.04
N ASP A 83 11.30 -20.24 -3.30
CA ASP A 83 11.29 -20.27 -1.83
C ASP A 83 12.02 -19.07 -1.21
N SER A 84 13.09 -18.57 -1.86
CA SER A 84 13.85 -17.39 -1.39
C SER A 84 13.08 -16.07 -1.55
N ARG A 85 11.97 -16.05 -2.30
CA ARG A 85 11.16 -14.85 -2.60
C ARG A 85 10.30 -14.40 -1.42
N TYR A 86 10.09 -15.29 -0.46
CA TYR A 86 9.21 -15.09 0.68
C TYR A 86 9.95 -14.66 1.94
N ALA A 87 11.27 -14.86 1.98
CA ALA A 87 12.03 -14.77 3.23
C ALA A 87 12.58 -13.37 3.53
N SER A 88 12.44 -12.39 2.64
CA SER A 88 13.21 -11.13 2.75
C SER A 88 12.50 -9.85 2.34
N ASN A 89 11.23 -9.90 1.88
CA ASN A 89 10.54 -8.68 1.49
C ASN A 89 9.74 -8.14 2.68
N PHE A 90 10.32 -7.17 3.38
CA PHE A 90 9.65 -6.45 4.46
C PHE A 90 8.77 -5.36 3.84
N VAL A 91 7.45 -5.56 3.78
CA VAL A 91 6.55 -4.64 3.06
C VAL A 91 5.45 -4.09 3.97
N VAL A 92 5.23 -2.78 3.89
CA VAL A 92 4.06 -2.11 4.47
C VAL A 92 3.15 -1.58 3.36
N ARG A 93 1.84 -1.59 3.63
CA ARG A 93 0.81 -1.01 2.76
C ARG A 93 0.36 0.32 3.38
N LEU A 94 0.52 1.39 2.61
CA LEU A 94 0.02 2.72 2.91
C LEU A 94 -1.33 2.96 2.25
N ARG A 95 -2.21 3.68 2.93
CA ARG A 95 -3.50 4.12 2.40
C ARG A 95 -3.82 5.54 2.82
N GLY A 96 -4.61 6.24 2.02
CA GLY A 96 -5.04 7.61 2.31
C GLY A 96 -4.09 8.68 1.79
N LEU A 97 -3.09 8.28 0.98
CA LEU A 97 -2.17 9.18 0.32
C LEU A 97 -2.96 10.26 -0.46
N PRO A 98 -2.59 11.54 -0.35
CA PRO A 98 -3.07 12.55 -1.27
C PRO A 98 -2.68 12.18 -2.70
N TYR A 99 -3.53 12.47 -3.69
CA TYR A 99 -3.19 12.24 -5.09
C TYR A 99 -1.96 13.00 -5.58
N SER A 100 -1.62 14.13 -4.94
CA SER A 100 -0.41 14.89 -5.22
C SER A 100 0.83 14.36 -4.51
N ALA A 101 0.71 13.31 -3.69
CA ALA A 101 1.85 12.75 -2.95
C ALA A 101 2.88 12.17 -3.92
N THR A 102 4.13 12.49 -3.64
CA THR A 102 5.30 12.10 -4.41
C THR A 102 6.12 11.05 -3.66
N ILE A 103 7.11 10.48 -4.33
CA ILE A 103 8.05 9.55 -3.71
C ILE A 103 8.84 10.24 -2.58
N ASP A 104 9.16 11.52 -2.73
CA ASP A 104 9.93 12.25 -1.73
C ASP A 104 9.09 12.53 -0.47
N ASP A 105 7.78 12.81 -0.62
CA ASP A 105 6.86 12.90 0.53
C ASP A 105 6.84 11.58 1.33
N ILE A 106 6.87 10.43 0.63
CA ILE A 106 6.87 9.11 1.27
C ILE A 106 8.21 8.88 1.98
N LYS A 107 9.35 9.25 1.38
CA LYS A 107 10.66 9.12 2.02
C LYS A 107 10.78 9.99 3.27
N GLU A 108 10.29 11.23 3.20
CA GLU A 108 10.25 12.14 4.35
C GLU A 108 9.36 11.59 5.45
N PHE A 109 8.22 10.97 5.11
CA PHE A 109 7.34 10.33 6.08
C PHE A 109 8.02 9.20 6.88
N PHE A 110 8.95 8.46 6.27
CA PHE A 110 9.72 7.38 6.92
C PHE A 110 11.10 7.78 7.45
N SER A 111 11.46 9.08 7.41
CA SER A 111 12.74 9.59 7.93
C SER A 111 12.68 9.86 9.44
#